data_AF-A0A965JXZ0-F1
#
_entry.id   AF-A0A965JXZ0-F1
#
_cell.length_a   1.000
_cell.length_b   1.000
_cell.length_c   1.000
_cell.angle_alpha   90.00
_cell.angle_beta   90.00
_cell.angle_gamma   90.00
#
_symmetry.space_group_name_H-M   'P 1'
#
loop_
_entity.id
_entity.type
_entity.pdbx_description
1 polymer ?
#
loop_
_entity_poly.entity_id
_entity_poly.type
_entity_poly.pdbx_seq_one_letter_code
_entity_poly.pdbx_strand_id
1 'polypeptide(L)'
;MENPLKIAQQNQVITELSKSAWKNIAPFWPLENLIACNPLQGFENLPFKEALKKASAYFEQENLPKEIEEINRQTIKWCQAFFDQGQATIKMPNRHLGFYRSWLPLAQFDNRLHKNSAAKIKQISLLPNLAEEAIAYCLSELNVEKNKQEKLLTLMLTTLSGWASYVKYLGEWKCDDAKNDNNQIDYLAVRLAITLLIWDDAKNLFSWHEKIAPEIKSEIAEIEKNEKIYQKDLVQKLLISSKSKSEKNTKT
;
A
#
# COMPACT_ATOMS: atom_id res chain seq x y z
N MET A 1 -19.20 12.26 24.97
CA MET A 1 -17.80 12.58 24.61
C MET A 1 -16.95 11.40 25.02
N GLU A 2 -16.28 10.75 24.06
CA GLU A 2 -15.37 9.65 24.39
C GLU A 2 -14.17 10.14 25.20
N ASN A 3 -13.60 9.25 26.02
CA ASN A 3 -12.46 9.55 26.88
C ASN A 3 -11.23 9.93 26.04
N PRO A 4 -10.59 11.11 26.24
CA PRO A 4 -9.41 11.55 25.48
C PRO A 4 -8.26 10.52 25.45
N LEU A 5 -8.05 9.79 26.55
CA LEU A 5 -7.04 8.73 26.62
C LEU A 5 -7.35 7.57 25.68
N LYS A 6 -8.64 7.22 25.54
CA LYS A 6 -9.09 6.13 24.66
C LYS A 6 -8.93 6.52 23.19
N ILE A 7 -9.21 7.78 22.84
CA ILE A 7 -9.01 8.33 21.49
C ILE A 7 -7.52 8.32 21.14
N ALA A 8 -6.66 8.79 22.04
CA ALA A 8 -5.21 8.78 21.83
C ALA A 8 -4.66 7.36 21.62
N GLN A 9 -5.11 6.39 22.42
CA GLN A 9 -4.75 4.98 22.26
C GLN A 9 -5.22 4.40 20.93
N GLN A 10 -6.45 4.71 20.51
CA GLN A 10 -6.97 4.27 19.22
C GLN A 10 -6.17 4.85 18.06
N ASN A 11 -5.86 6.14 18.10
CA ASN A 11 -5.06 6.80 17.08
C ASN A 11 -3.67 6.17 16.97
N GLN A 12 -3.02 5.87 18.11
CA GLN A 12 -1.75 5.16 18.12
C GLN A 12 -1.83 3.77 17.44
N VAL A 13 -2.89 3.00 17.72
CA VAL A 13 -3.11 1.70 17.06
C VAL A 13 -3.28 1.85 15.56
N ILE A 14 -4.06 2.84 15.10
CA ILE A 14 -4.24 3.12 13.66
C ILE A 14 -2.93 3.52 13.00
N THR A 15 -2.13 4.36 13.65
CA THR A 15 -0.81 4.76 13.17
C THR A 15 0.09 3.54 12.99
N GLU A 16 0.15 2.63 13.97
CA GLU A 16 0.98 1.43 13.86
C GLU A 16 0.48 0.44 12.80
N LEU A 17 -0.84 0.24 12.68
CA LEU A 17 -1.44 -0.57 11.61
C LEU A 17 -1.10 0.00 10.22
N SER A 18 -1.21 1.33 10.08
CA SER A 18 -0.90 2.03 8.84
C SER A 18 0.58 1.85 8.50
N LYS A 19 1.48 2.11 9.46
CA LYS A 19 2.93 1.89 9.28
C LYS A 19 3.24 0.46 8.85
N SER A 20 2.59 -0.54 9.46
CA SER A 20 2.77 -1.94 9.08
C SER A 20 2.39 -2.20 7.63
N ALA A 21 1.21 -1.71 7.20
CA ALA A 21 0.77 -1.84 5.81
C ALA A 21 1.73 -1.14 4.81
N TRP A 22 2.25 0.04 5.15
CA TRP A 22 3.18 0.81 4.33
C TRP A 22 4.56 0.13 4.14
N LYS A 23 4.94 -0.84 4.99
CA LYS A 23 6.18 -1.62 4.81
C LYS A 23 6.16 -2.45 3.52
N ASN A 24 4.99 -2.86 3.06
CA ASN A 24 4.82 -3.66 1.84
C ASN A 24 4.90 -2.83 0.55
N ILE A 25 4.97 -1.50 0.64
CA ILE A 25 5.01 -0.62 -0.52
C ILE A 25 6.42 -0.14 -0.75
N ALA A 26 6.98 -0.36 -1.94
CA ALA A 26 8.23 0.28 -2.32
C ALA A 26 8.01 1.75 -2.68
N PRO A 27 8.89 2.70 -2.29
CA PRO A 27 8.78 4.08 -2.72
C PRO A 27 8.98 4.19 -4.24
N PHE A 28 8.30 5.14 -4.89
CA PHE A 28 8.50 5.45 -6.32
C PHE A 28 9.19 6.79 -6.47
N TRP A 29 10.40 6.75 -7.04
CA TRP A 29 11.24 7.92 -7.27
C TRP A 29 10.89 8.60 -8.59
N PRO A 30 11.00 9.93 -8.69
CA PRO A 30 10.94 10.63 -9.97
C PRO A 30 11.97 10.03 -10.95
N LEU A 31 11.64 10.00 -12.24
CA LEU A 31 12.52 9.46 -13.29
C LEU A 31 13.88 10.18 -13.37
N GLU A 32 13.99 11.36 -12.78
CA GLU A 32 15.25 12.12 -12.64
C GLU A 32 16.28 11.36 -11.78
N ASN A 33 15.85 10.56 -10.80
CA ASN A 33 16.71 9.80 -9.90
C ASN A 33 16.36 8.31 -10.00
N LEU A 34 17.04 7.58 -10.89
CA LEU A 34 16.81 6.16 -11.08
C LEU A 34 17.41 5.35 -9.92
N ILE A 35 16.59 5.10 -8.90
CA ILE A 35 16.93 4.24 -7.76
C ILE A 35 16.18 2.93 -7.93
N ALA A 36 16.94 1.83 -7.93
CA ALA A 36 16.35 0.50 -8.02
C ALA A 36 15.47 0.23 -6.78
N CYS A 37 14.19 -0.05 -7.02
CA CYS A 37 13.25 -0.47 -5.98
C CYS A 37 13.16 -2.00 -5.95
N ASN A 38 13.12 -2.59 -4.75
CA ASN A 38 12.90 -4.02 -4.60
C ASN A 38 11.42 -4.36 -4.93
N PRO A 39 11.13 -5.10 -6.00
CA PRO A 39 9.75 -5.47 -6.34
C PRO A 39 9.10 -6.41 -5.31
N LEU A 40 9.91 -7.06 -4.45
CA LEU A 40 9.45 -7.93 -3.37
C LEU A 40 9.54 -7.26 -1.99
N GLN A 41 9.46 -5.93 -1.94
CA GLN A 41 9.55 -5.20 -0.68
C GLN A 41 8.47 -5.62 0.31
N GLY A 42 8.86 -5.88 1.56
CA GLY A 42 8.00 -6.40 2.63
C GLY A 42 7.92 -7.92 2.70
N PHE A 43 8.51 -8.64 1.74
CA PHE A 43 8.55 -10.10 1.68
C PHE A 43 9.97 -10.67 1.78
N GLU A 44 10.95 -9.87 2.19
CA GLU A 44 12.38 -10.24 2.22
C GLU A 44 12.69 -11.37 3.21
N ASN A 45 11.81 -11.57 4.19
CA ASN A 45 11.93 -12.65 5.16
C ASN A 45 11.43 -14.01 4.64
N LEU A 46 10.87 -14.07 3.42
CA LEU A 46 10.36 -15.30 2.81
C LEU A 46 11.35 -15.84 1.78
N PRO A 47 11.39 -17.17 1.56
CA PRO A 47 12.07 -17.75 0.40
C PRO A 47 11.53 -17.12 -0.89
N PHE A 48 12.41 -16.85 -1.85
CA PHE A 48 12.10 -16.11 -3.08
C PHE A 48 10.81 -16.56 -3.79
N LYS A 49 10.59 -17.88 -3.91
CA LYS A 49 9.37 -18.44 -4.49
C LYS A 49 8.10 -18.09 -3.72
N GLU A 50 8.15 -18.16 -2.40
CA GLU A 50 7.00 -17.83 -1.55
C GLU A 50 6.78 -16.31 -1.50
N ALA A 51 7.86 -15.52 -1.58
CA ALA A 51 7.78 -14.08 -1.76
C ALA A 51 7.10 -13.71 -3.08
N LEU A 52 7.51 -14.31 -4.21
CA LEU A 52 6.87 -14.11 -5.53
C LEU A 52 5.38 -14.48 -5.52
N LYS A 53 5.04 -15.64 -4.97
CA LYS A 53 3.63 -16.07 -4.81
C LYS A 53 2.81 -15.04 -4.05
N LYS A 54 3.32 -14.56 -2.91
CA LYS A 54 2.57 -13.57 -2.13
C LYS A 54 2.51 -12.21 -2.83
N ALA A 55 3.62 -11.76 -3.43
CA ALA A 55 3.69 -10.48 -4.12
C ALA A 55 2.76 -10.42 -5.34
N SER A 56 2.67 -11.48 -6.13
CA SER A 56 1.79 -11.51 -7.32
C SER A 56 0.32 -11.32 -6.94
N ALA A 57 -0.13 -11.93 -5.83
CA ALA A 57 -1.48 -11.76 -5.30
C ALA A 57 -1.82 -10.30 -4.90
N TYR A 58 -0.80 -9.48 -4.64
CA TYR A 58 -0.99 -8.06 -4.29
C TYR A 58 -0.76 -7.11 -5.46
N PHE A 59 0.21 -7.39 -6.33
CA PHE A 59 0.73 -6.41 -7.30
C PHE A 59 0.49 -6.76 -8.78
N GLU A 60 0.27 -8.03 -9.11
CA GLU A 60 0.16 -8.51 -10.50
C GLU A 60 -1.29 -8.86 -10.85
N GLN A 61 -2.20 -7.98 -10.43
CA GLN A 61 -3.64 -8.20 -10.56
C GLN A 61 -4.12 -7.72 -11.93
N GLU A 62 -4.43 -8.66 -12.83
CA GLU A 62 -4.92 -8.33 -14.18
C GLU A 62 -6.28 -7.63 -14.16
N ASN A 63 -7.18 -8.06 -13.27
CA ASN A 63 -8.55 -7.56 -13.20
C ASN A 63 -8.94 -7.22 -11.76
N LEU A 64 -9.30 -5.96 -11.53
CA LEU A 64 -9.80 -5.48 -10.24
C LEU A 64 -11.33 -5.51 -10.22
N PRO A 65 -11.97 -5.68 -9.05
CA PRO A 65 -13.42 -5.49 -8.92
C PRO A 65 -13.80 -4.08 -9.38
N LYS A 66 -14.97 -3.93 -10.02
CA LYS A 66 -15.45 -2.63 -10.55
C LYS A 66 -15.50 -1.54 -9.49
N GLU A 67 -15.81 -1.91 -8.25
CA GLU A 67 -15.83 -1.02 -7.10
C GLU A 67 -14.43 -0.49 -6.81
N ILE A 68 -13.41 -1.35 -6.84
CA ILE A 68 -12.00 -0.95 -6.68
C ILE A 68 -11.55 -0.06 -7.83
N GLU A 69 -11.93 -0.37 -9.07
CA GLU A 69 -11.61 0.49 -10.21
C GLU A 69 -12.21 1.90 -10.05
N GLU A 70 -13.44 2.01 -9.55
CA GLU A 70 -14.07 3.30 -9.30
C GLU A 70 -13.42 4.02 -8.10
N ILE A 71 -13.09 3.31 -7.01
CA ILE A 71 -12.31 3.85 -5.90
C ILE A 71 -10.96 4.37 -6.40
N ASN A 72 -10.28 3.63 -7.28
CA ASN A 72 -9.02 4.03 -7.91
C ASN A 72 -9.18 5.31 -8.72
N ARG A 73 -10.19 5.37 -9.58
CA ARG A 73 -10.48 6.56 -10.39
C ARG A 73 -10.67 7.80 -9.53
N GLN A 74 -11.47 7.70 -8.46
CA GLN A 74 -11.69 8.84 -7.57
C GLN A 74 -10.45 9.19 -6.76
N THR A 75 -9.70 8.18 -6.28
CA THR A 75 -8.44 8.40 -5.55
C THR A 75 -7.41 9.11 -6.43
N ILE A 76 -7.23 8.66 -7.68
CA ILE A 76 -6.30 9.26 -8.66
C ILE A 76 -6.63 10.74 -8.87
N LYS A 77 -7.91 11.06 -9.12
CA LYS A 77 -8.36 12.44 -9.33
C LYS A 77 -7.97 13.35 -8.15
N TRP A 78 -8.19 12.89 -6.92
CA TRP A 78 -7.87 13.67 -5.72
C TRP A 78 -6.36 13.73 -5.44
N CYS A 79 -5.62 12.67 -5.73
CA CYS A 79 -4.17 12.68 -5.67
C CYS A 79 -3.58 13.68 -6.67
N GLN A 80 -4.08 13.71 -7.90
CA GLN A 80 -3.70 14.70 -8.90
C GLN A 80 -3.99 16.13 -8.40
N ALA A 81 -5.18 16.40 -7.87
CA ALA A 81 -5.52 17.72 -7.36
C ALA A 81 -4.63 18.19 -6.19
N PHE A 82 -4.22 17.29 -5.30
CA PHE A 82 -3.41 17.65 -4.13
C PHE A 82 -1.90 17.69 -4.42
N PHE A 83 -1.36 16.64 -5.05
CA PHE A 83 0.08 16.46 -5.25
C PHE A 83 0.65 17.12 -6.52
N ASP A 84 -0.15 17.93 -7.21
CA ASP A 84 0.17 18.63 -8.47
C ASP A 84 1.39 19.60 -8.43
N GLN A 85 2.13 19.69 -7.31
CA GLN A 85 3.36 20.50 -7.16
C GLN A 85 3.26 21.96 -7.64
N GLY A 86 2.05 22.50 -7.82
CA GLY A 86 1.82 23.87 -8.28
C GLY A 86 1.82 24.03 -9.80
N GLN A 87 1.69 22.95 -10.57
CA GLN A 87 1.55 22.99 -12.03
C GLN A 87 0.15 23.48 -12.45
N ALA A 88 -0.89 23.19 -11.67
CA ALA A 88 -2.24 23.68 -11.93
C ALA A 88 -2.37 25.18 -11.60
N THR A 89 -3.03 25.91 -12.50
CA THR A 89 -3.40 27.32 -12.31
C THR A 89 -4.28 27.52 -11.08
N ILE A 90 -5.16 26.55 -10.79
CA ILE A 90 -6.02 26.56 -9.61
C ILE A 90 -5.47 25.55 -8.61
N LYS A 91 -4.95 26.06 -7.49
CA LYS A 91 -4.47 25.24 -6.39
C LYS A 91 -5.64 24.69 -5.59
N MET A 92 -5.46 23.48 -5.05
CA MET A 92 -6.43 22.91 -4.11
C MET A 92 -6.56 23.81 -2.87
N PRO A 93 -7.77 24.23 -2.48
CA PRO A 93 -7.99 25.00 -1.27
C PRO A 93 -7.43 24.29 -0.04
N ASN A 94 -6.92 25.07 0.91
CA ASN A 94 -6.43 24.59 2.21
C ASN A 94 -5.31 23.53 2.16
N ARG A 95 -4.60 23.36 1.03
CA ARG A 95 -3.54 22.34 0.82
C ARG A 95 -2.52 22.23 1.96
N HIS A 96 -2.24 23.34 2.66
CA HIS A 96 -1.33 23.41 3.81
C HIS A 96 -1.81 22.63 5.05
N LEU A 97 -3.08 22.20 5.11
CA LEU A 97 -3.65 21.43 6.20
C LEU A 97 -3.41 19.91 6.09
N GLY A 98 -2.76 19.45 5.01
CA GLY A 98 -2.62 18.02 4.69
C GLY A 98 -3.69 17.55 3.70
N PHE A 99 -3.46 16.38 3.11
CA PHE A 99 -4.28 15.87 2.01
C PHE A 99 -5.71 15.59 2.44
N TYR A 100 -5.89 14.89 3.56
CA TYR A 100 -7.21 14.51 4.04
C TYR A 100 -8.05 15.72 4.46
N ARG A 101 -7.47 16.62 5.25
CA ARG A 101 -8.17 17.81 5.76
C ARG A 101 -8.50 18.82 4.66
N SER A 102 -7.70 18.85 3.60
CA SER A 102 -8.01 19.64 2.40
C SER A 102 -9.14 19.01 1.59
N TRP A 103 -9.16 17.67 1.51
CA TRP A 103 -10.14 16.90 0.74
C TRP A 103 -11.54 16.91 1.36
N LEU A 104 -11.64 16.69 2.68
CA LEU A 104 -12.90 16.50 3.39
C LEU A 104 -13.97 17.57 3.10
N PRO A 105 -13.70 18.89 3.20
CA PRO A 105 -14.71 19.92 2.91
C PRO A 105 -15.07 20.01 1.42
N LEU A 106 -14.24 19.48 0.52
CA LEU A 106 -14.49 19.47 -0.92
C LEU A 106 -15.28 18.23 -1.37
N ALA A 107 -15.14 17.11 -0.65
CA ALA A 107 -15.78 15.84 -0.98
C ALA A 107 -17.32 15.94 -1.04
N GLN A 108 -17.93 16.78 -0.21
CA GLN A 108 -19.38 17.01 -0.20
C GLN A 108 -19.93 17.62 -1.50
N PHE A 109 -19.07 18.25 -2.32
CA PHE A 109 -19.44 18.86 -3.59
C PHE A 109 -19.13 17.96 -4.80
N ASP A 110 -18.57 16.78 -4.56
CA ASP A 110 -18.13 15.86 -5.61
C ASP A 110 -19.24 14.86 -5.95
N ASN A 111 -20.06 15.23 -6.94
CA ASN A 111 -21.16 14.38 -7.39
C ASN A 111 -20.73 13.00 -7.88
N ARG A 112 -19.46 12.79 -8.26
CA ARG A 112 -18.98 11.45 -8.64
C ARG A 112 -18.85 10.53 -7.41
N LEU A 113 -18.58 11.07 -6.23
CA LEU A 113 -18.52 10.32 -4.97
C LEU A 113 -19.92 10.00 -4.43
N HIS A 114 -20.76 11.02 -4.28
CA HIS A 114 -22.04 10.86 -3.59
C HIS A 114 -23.22 10.57 -4.54
N LYS A 115 -23.08 10.78 -5.86
CA LYS A 115 -24.14 10.56 -6.88
C LYS A 115 -25.48 11.22 -6.50
N ASN A 116 -25.43 12.46 -5.99
CA ASN A 116 -26.57 13.20 -5.43
C ASN A 116 -27.36 12.49 -4.31
N SER A 117 -26.80 11.45 -3.67
CA SER A 117 -27.42 10.78 -2.53
C SER A 117 -27.26 11.60 -1.26
N ALA A 118 -28.38 12.03 -0.68
CA ALA A 118 -28.41 12.73 0.61
C ALA A 118 -27.79 11.88 1.74
N ALA A 119 -27.93 10.55 1.68
CA ALA A 119 -27.32 9.64 2.65
C ALA A 119 -25.79 9.67 2.58
N LYS A 120 -25.21 9.68 1.37
CA LYS A 120 -23.76 9.75 1.17
C LYS A 120 -23.18 11.11 1.55
N ILE A 121 -23.91 12.19 1.27
CA ILE A 121 -23.52 13.54 1.73
C ILE A 121 -23.50 13.58 3.26
N LYS A 122 -24.54 13.04 3.91
CA LYS A 122 -24.58 12.92 5.37
C LYS A 122 -23.42 12.05 5.88
N GLN A 123 -23.08 10.96 5.20
CA GLN A 123 -21.96 10.09 5.56
C GLN A 123 -20.62 10.83 5.49
N ILE A 124 -20.40 11.68 4.48
CA ILE A 124 -19.23 12.56 4.39
C ILE A 124 -19.19 13.53 5.59
N SER A 125 -20.33 14.12 5.96
CA SER A 125 -20.37 15.07 7.09
C SER A 125 -20.11 14.43 8.47
N LEU A 126 -20.23 13.10 8.57
CA LEU A 126 -19.94 12.35 9.79
C LEU A 126 -18.46 11.97 9.92
N LEU A 127 -17.66 12.13 8.86
CA LEU A 127 -16.25 11.80 8.90
C LEU A 127 -15.50 12.73 9.88
N PRO A 128 -14.65 12.19 10.77
CA PRO A 128 -13.81 12.99 11.67
C PRO A 128 -12.85 13.93 10.94
N ASN A 129 -12.41 14.99 11.62
CA ASN A 129 -11.47 15.97 11.06
C ASN A 129 -10.01 15.50 11.03
N LEU A 130 -9.66 14.49 11.84
CA LEU A 130 -8.31 13.91 11.89
C LEU A 130 -8.28 12.62 11.07
N ALA A 131 -7.18 12.41 10.35
CA ALA A 131 -7.06 11.31 9.40
C ALA A 131 -7.05 9.94 10.11
N GLU A 132 -6.39 9.82 11.26
CA GLU A 132 -6.36 8.59 12.08
C GLU A 132 -7.77 8.23 12.57
N GLU A 133 -8.51 9.22 13.05
CA GLU A 133 -9.89 9.05 13.50
C GLU A 133 -10.80 8.67 12.32
N ALA A 134 -10.58 9.26 11.15
CA ALA A 134 -11.32 8.92 9.94
C ALA A 134 -11.04 7.50 9.46
N ILE A 135 -9.80 7.02 9.54
CA ILE A 135 -9.45 5.62 9.27
C ILE A 135 -10.18 4.71 10.26
N ALA A 136 -10.10 5.01 11.57
CA ALA A 136 -10.79 4.24 12.60
C ALA A 136 -12.31 4.16 12.35
N TYR A 137 -12.92 5.31 12.03
CA TYR A 137 -14.33 5.42 11.69
C TYR A 137 -14.67 4.56 10.47
N CYS A 138 -13.92 4.68 9.36
CA CYS A 138 -14.19 3.92 8.15
C CYS A 138 -14.03 2.41 8.36
N LEU A 139 -13.02 1.97 9.12
CA LEU A 139 -12.84 0.56 9.46
C LEU A 139 -14.02 0.00 10.28
N SER A 140 -14.58 0.82 11.18
CA SER A 140 -15.77 0.47 11.95
C SER A 140 -17.02 0.38 11.05
N GLU A 141 -17.27 1.41 10.23
CA GLU A 141 -18.46 1.47 9.36
C GLU A 141 -18.44 0.39 8.27
N LEU A 142 -17.26 0.03 7.76
CA LEU A 142 -17.07 -1.08 6.83
C LEU A 142 -17.18 -2.46 7.51
N ASN A 143 -17.42 -2.51 8.84
CA ASN A 143 -17.53 -3.73 9.64
C ASN A 143 -16.30 -4.65 9.54
N VAL A 144 -15.10 -4.06 9.56
CA VAL A 144 -13.84 -4.79 9.40
C VAL A 144 -13.36 -5.33 10.75
N GLU A 145 -13.30 -6.66 10.86
CA GLU A 145 -12.74 -7.34 12.02
C GLU A 145 -11.29 -6.89 12.28
N LYS A 146 -10.92 -6.71 13.56
CA LYS A 146 -9.60 -6.18 13.96
C LYS A 146 -8.41 -6.94 13.34
N ASN A 147 -8.51 -8.27 13.24
CA ASN A 147 -7.48 -9.13 12.64
C ASN A 147 -7.34 -8.97 11.11
N LYS A 148 -8.31 -8.35 10.44
CA LYS A 148 -8.32 -8.12 8.98
C LYS A 148 -7.99 -6.67 8.59
N GLN A 149 -7.89 -5.76 9.55
CA GLN A 149 -7.66 -4.34 9.29
C GLN A 149 -6.34 -4.10 8.54
N GLU A 150 -5.24 -4.68 9.00
CA GLU A 150 -3.94 -4.54 8.33
C GLU A 150 -3.97 -5.08 6.89
N LYS A 151 -4.64 -6.23 6.68
CA LYS A 151 -4.83 -6.81 5.35
C LYS A 151 -5.62 -5.85 4.44
N LEU A 152 -6.68 -5.23 4.96
CA LEU A 152 -7.45 -4.24 4.19
C LEU A 152 -6.60 -3.02 3.82
N LEU A 153 -5.87 -2.45 4.78
CA LEU A 153 -4.98 -1.30 4.53
C LEU A 153 -3.94 -1.66 3.47
N THR A 154 -3.34 -2.85 3.57
CA THR A 154 -2.39 -3.36 2.57
C THR A 154 -3.05 -3.44 1.20
N LEU A 155 -4.25 -4.02 1.09
CA LEU A 155 -5.00 -4.09 -0.17
C LEU A 155 -5.33 -2.71 -0.73
N MET A 156 -5.70 -1.75 0.12
CA MET A 156 -5.93 -0.37 -0.32
C MET A 156 -4.66 0.21 -0.93
N LEU A 157 -3.49 -0.02 -0.34
CA LEU A 157 -2.23 0.47 -0.91
C LEU A 157 -1.85 -0.25 -2.21
N THR A 158 -1.97 -1.58 -2.26
CA THR A 158 -1.48 -2.38 -3.40
C THR A 158 -2.37 -2.26 -4.63
N THR A 159 -3.69 -2.09 -4.46
CA THR A 159 -4.64 -1.87 -5.57
C THR A 159 -4.47 -0.52 -6.28
N LEU A 160 -3.66 0.39 -5.73
CA LEU A 160 -3.21 1.61 -6.42
C LEU A 160 -1.73 1.89 -6.06
N SER A 161 -0.90 0.87 -6.24
CA SER A 161 0.51 0.86 -5.82
C SER A 161 1.31 2.05 -6.35
N GLY A 162 1.12 2.47 -7.61
CA GLY A 162 1.85 3.61 -8.18
C GLY A 162 1.71 4.91 -7.39
N TRP A 163 0.48 5.27 -6.98
CA TRP A 163 0.27 6.47 -6.14
C TRP A 163 0.70 6.24 -4.70
N ALA A 164 0.49 5.04 -4.15
CA ALA A 164 0.97 4.72 -2.81
C ALA A 164 2.51 4.88 -2.75
N SER A 165 3.23 4.27 -3.69
CA SER A 165 4.68 4.38 -3.83
C SER A 165 5.15 5.83 -3.96
N TYR A 166 4.46 6.66 -4.75
CA TYR A 166 4.78 8.09 -4.86
C TYR A 166 4.54 8.84 -3.54
N VAL A 167 3.43 8.58 -2.84
CA VAL A 167 3.15 9.17 -1.52
C VAL A 167 4.21 8.77 -0.49
N LYS A 168 4.66 7.50 -0.52
CA LYS A 168 5.75 7.03 0.35
C LYS A 168 7.04 7.78 0.07
N TYR A 169 7.41 7.95 -1.19
CA TYR A 169 8.57 8.77 -1.58
C TYR A 169 8.46 10.21 -1.06
N LEU A 170 7.29 10.85 -1.19
CA LEU A 170 7.09 12.21 -0.70
C LEU A 170 7.28 12.35 0.82
N GLY A 171 6.83 11.35 1.59
CA GLY A 171 6.95 11.34 3.05
C GLY A 171 8.36 11.04 3.54
N GLU A 172 9.08 10.12 2.88
CA GLU A 172 10.38 9.64 3.37
C GLU A 172 11.58 10.43 2.84
N TRP A 173 11.48 11.07 1.66
CA TRP A 173 12.67 11.57 0.95
C TRP A 173 12.57 12.98 0.39
N LYS A 174 11.37 13.49 0.10
CA LYS A 174 11.25 14.84 -0.51
C LYS A 174 11.22 15.98 0.53
N CYS A 175 10.93 15.69 1.79
CA CYS A 175 10.78 16.72 2.82
C CYS A 175 11.86 16.64 3.90
N ASP A 176 12.78 17.61 3.89
CA ASP A 176 13.59 17.98 5.07
C ASP A 176 12.74 18.66 6.16
N ASP A 177 11.52 19.10 5.81
CA ASP A 177 10.57 19.71 6.73
C ASP A 177 9.60 18.67 7.31
N ALA A 178 9.67 18.44 8.63
CA ALA A 178 8.78 17.59 9.44
C ALA A 178 7.26 17.95 9.39
N LYS A 179 6.84 18.84 8.48
CA LYS A 179 5.44 19.28 8.32
C LYS A 179 4.61 18.40 7.38
N ASN A 180 5.22 17.49 6.62
CA ASN A 180 4.55 16.61 5.66
C ASN A 180 4.50 15.12 6.08
N ASP A 181 4.83 14.80 7.33
CA ASP A 181 4.91 13.43 7.87
C ASP A 181 3.61 12.62 7.74
N ASN A 182 2.45 13.28 7.62
CA ASN A 182 1.15 12.60 7.63
C ASN A 182 0.59 12.24 6.24
N ASN A 183 1.31 12.46 5.14
CA ASN A 183 0.82 12.17 3.78
C ASN A 183 0.37 10.71 3.61
N GLN A 184 1.08 9.77 4.24
CA GLN A 184 0.76 8.34 4.22
C GLN A 184 -0.55 8.01 4.94
N ILE A 185 -0.80 8.65 6.09
CA ILE A 185 -2.03 8.50 6.87
C ILE A 185 -3.19 9.17 6.13
N ASP A 186 -2.97 10.39 5.64
CA ASP A 186 -3.98 11.13 4.89
C ASP A 186 -4.42 10.39 3.62
N TYR A 187 -3.48 9.79 2.89
CA TYR A 187 -3.78 8.97 1.71
C TYR A 187 -4.71 7.80 2.05
N LEU A 188 -4.41 7.06 3.12
CA LEU A 188 -5.26 5.96 3.58
C LEU A 188 -6.64 6.46 4.04
N ALA A 189 -6.70 7.58 4.74
CA ALA A 189 -7.95 8.18 5.21
C ALA A 189 -8.86 8.59 4.04
N VAL A 190 -8.33 9.30 3.05
CA VAL A 190 -9.08 9.67 1.82
C VAL A 190 -9.56 8.42 1.11
N ARG A 191 -8.67 7.44 0.91
CA ARG A 191 -9.00 6.23 0.15
C ARG A 191 -10.05 5.38 0.85
N LEU A 192 -9.96 5.19 2.17
CA LEU A 192 -10.97 4.48 2.95
C LEU A 192 -12.31 5.22 3.01
N ALA A 193 -12.29 6.55 3.11
CA ALA A 193 -13.51 7.34 3.04
C ALA A 193 -14.19 7.20 1.67
N ILE A 194 -13.43 7.20 0.58
CA ILE A 194 -13.94 6.91 -0.77
C ILE A 194 -14.49 5.49 -0.85
N THR A 195 -13.80 4.49 -0.29
CA THR A 195 -14.26 3.10 -0.21
C THR A 195 -15.60 3.01 0.53
N LEU A 196 -15.73 3.67 1.68
CA LEU A 196 -16.96 3.72 2.46
C LEU A 196 -18.15 4.28 1.67
N LEU A 197 -17.90 5.22 0.74
CA LEU A 197 -18.95 5.83 -0.09
C LEU A 197 -19.30 5.00 -1.32
N ILE A 198 -18.36 4.24 -1.87
CA ILE A 198 -18.54 3.52 -3.14
C ILE A 198 -18.92 2.06 -2.91
N TRP A 199 -18.39 1.44 -1.85
CA TRP A 199 -18.45 0.01 -1.65
C TRP A 199 -19.25 -0.36 -0.41
N ASP A 200 -20.47 -0.85 -0.66
CA ASP A 200 -21.41 -1.21 0.40
C ASP A 200 -21.07 -2.54 1.11
N ASP A 201 -20.17 -3.39 0.55
CA ASP A 201 -19.79 -4.68 1.12
C ASP A 201 -18.29 -4.99 0.98
N ALA A 202 -17.52 -4.53 1.96
CA ALA A 202 -16.07 -4.76 2.06
C ALA A 202 -15.68 -6.26 2.11
N LYS A 203 -16.60 -7.18 2.44
CA LYS A 203 -16.30 -8.64 2.45
C LYS A 203 -16.00 -9.16 1.05
N ASN A 204 -16.51 -8.50 0.01
CA ASN A 204 -16.22 -8.84 -1.37
C ASN A 204 -14.75 -8.63 -1.74
N LEU A 205 -14.06 -7.67 -1.10
CA LEU A 205 -12.62 -7.47 -1.35
C LEU A 205 -11.79 -8.64 -0.85
N PHE A 206 -12.06 -9.09 0.38
CA PHE A 206 -11.31 -10.18 0.98
C PHE A 206 -11.54 -11.48 0.23
N SER A 207 -12.80 -11.76 -0.15
CA SER A 207 -13.13 -12.96 -0.92
C SER A 207 -12.55 -12.91 -2.34
N TRP A 208 -12.48 -11.72 -2.96
CA TRP A 208 -11.77 -11.53 -4.24
C TRP A 208 -10.27 -11.84 -4.08
N HIS A 209 -9.58 -11.21 -3.13
CA HIS A 209 -8.14 -11.43 -2.94
C HIS A 209 -7.81 -12.88 -2.56
N GLU A 210 -8.68 -13.55 -1.78
CA GLU A 210 -8.51 -14.98 -1.47
C GLU A 210 -8.68 -15.89 -2.68
N LYS A 211 -9.55 -15.54 -3.63
CA LYS A 211 -9.73 -16.29 -4.88
C LYS A 211 -8.53 -16.16 -5.83
N ILE A 212 -7.76 -15.09 -5.71
CA ILE A 212 -6.55 -14.86 -6.53
C ILE A 212 -5.33 -15.56 -5.92
N ALA A 213 -5.54 -16.44 -4.93
CA ALA A 213 -4.46 -17.28 -4.42
C ALA A 213 -3.70 -17.93 -5.59
N PRO A 214 -2.35 -17.87 -5.59
CA PRO A 214 -1.60 -17.82 -6.84
C PRO A 214 -1.55 -19.21 -7.46
N GLU A 215 -2.21 -19.39 -8.60
CA GLU A 215 -1.75 -20.38 -9.56
C GLU A 215 -0.52 -19.80 -10.29
N ILE A 216 0.63 -19.67 -9.59
CA ILE A 216 1.90 -19.49 -10.29
C ILE A 216 2.24 -20.83 -10.94
N LYS A 217 1.66 -21.05 -12.12
CA LYS A 217 1.83 -22.26 -12.91
C LYS A 217 3.00 -22.07 -13.89
N SER A 218 3.96 -22.97 -13.73
CA SER A 218 5.00 -23.39 -14.69
C SER A 218 6.36 -22.67 -14.70
N GLU A 219 6.46 -21.34 -14.71
CA GLU A 219 7.75 -20.67 -14.99
C GLU A 219 8.81 -20.80 -13.88
N ILE A 220 8.39 -20.73 -12.61
CA ILE A 220 9.31 -20.88 -11.47
C ILE A 220 9.93 -22.29 -11.41
N ALA A 221 9.22 -23.32 -11.89
CA ALA A 221 9.71 -24.69 -11.82
C ALA A 221 10.99 -24.90 -12.64
N GLU A 222 11.10 -24.20 -13.77
CA GLU A 222 12.30 -24.23 -14.61
C GLU A 222 13.46 -23.46 -13.97
N ILE A 223 13.18 -22.32 -13.33
CA ILE A 223 14.17 -21.58 -12.54
C ILE A 223 14.69 -22.43 -11.38
N GLU A 224 13.83 -23.10 -10.63
CA GLU A 224 14.22 -24.00 -9.53
C GLU A 224 15.08 -25.17 -10.01
N LYS A 225 14.77 -25.71 -11.20
CA LYS A 225 15.56 -26.76 -11.82
C LYS A 225 16.95 -26.23 -12.18
N ASN A 226 17.03 -25.05 -12.78
CA ASN A 226 18.30 -24.41 -13.16
C ASN A 226 19.14 -24.06 -11.93
N GLU A 227 18.52 -23.54 -10.87
CA GLU A 227 19.19 -23.25 -9.60
C GLU A 227 19.77 -24.53 -8.96
N LYS A 228 19.01 -25.63 -8.92
CA LYS A 228 19.49 -26.92 -8.41
C LYS A 228 20.66 -27.47 -9.23
N ILE A 229 20.63 -27.32 -10.55
CA ILE A 229 21.75 -27.71 -11.42
C ILE A 229 22.98 -26.88 -11.09
N TYR A 230 22.84 -25.55 -11.00
CA TYR A 230 23.93 -24.64 -10.66
C TYR A 230 24.52 -24.94 -9.28
N GLN A 231 23.68 -25.14 -8.25
CA GLN A 231 24.15 -25.48 -6.90
C GLN A 231 24.97 -26.77 -6.88
N LYS A 232 24.55 -27.81 -7.62
CA LYS A 232 25.32 -29.07 -7.74
C LYS A 232 26.69 -28.85 -8.38
N ASP A 233 26.75 -28.12 -9.49
CA ASP A 233 28.00 -27.80 -10.18
C ASP A 233 28.94 -26.96 -9.29
N LEU A 234 28.40 -25.94 -8.62
CA LEU A 234 29.16 -25.09 -7.71
C LEU A 234 29.75 -25.89 -6.54
N VAL A 235 28.95 -26.75 -5.90
CA VAL A 235 29.43 -27.62 -4.81
C VAL A 235 30.53 -28.56 -5.29
N GLN A 236 30.41 -29.16 -6.47
CA GLN A 236 31.47 -29.99 -7.05
C GLN A 236 32.75 -29.20 -7.28
N LYS A 237 32.67 -27.99 -7.86
CA LYS A 237 33.85 -27.11 -8.07
C LYS A 237 34.52 -26.72 -6.76
N LEU A 238 33.74 -26.38 -5.74
CA LEU A 238 34.26 -26.03 -4.41
C LEU A 238 34.94 -27.23 -3.72
N LEU A 239 34.35 -28.42 -3.82
CA LEU A 239 34.93 -29.66 -3.29
C LEU A 239 36.27 -30.01 -3.97
N ILE A 240 36.35 -29.91 -5.30
CA ILE A 240 37.59 -30.14 -6.05
C ILE A 240 38.67 -29.10 -5.67
N SER A 241 38.28 -27.83 -5.57
CA SER A 241 39.18 -26.75 -5.14
C SER A 241 39.74 -26.98 -3.72
N SER A 242 38.89 -27.43 -2.79
CA SER A 242 39.31 -27.73 -1.42
C SER A 242 40.32 -28.88 -1.33
N LYS A 243 40.13 -29.97 -2.10
CA LYS A 243 41.08 -31.10 -2.16
C LYS A 243 42.43 -30.73 -2.76
N SER A 244 42.43 -29.90 -3.81
CA SER A 244 43.68 -29.43 -4.42
C SER A 244 44.49 -28.47 -3.52
N LYS A 245 43.83 -27.76 -2.60
CA LYS A 245 44.51 -26.96 -1.55
C LYS A 245 45.06 -27.82 -0.41
N SER A 246 44.36 -28.87 0.01
CA SER A 246 44.88 -29.77 1.06
C SER A 246 46.10 -30.56 0.60
N GLU A 247 46.13 -31.02 -0.66
CA GLU A 247 47.27 -31.77 -1.21
C GLU A 247 48.53 -30.91 -1.40
N LYS A 248 48.38 -29.60 -1.57
CA LYS A 248 49.52 -28.66 -1.64
C LYS A 248 50.11 -28.32 -0.27
N ASN A 249 49.31 -28.34 0.80
CA ASN A 249 49.78 -28.07 2.17
C ASN A 249 50.41 -29.30 2.87
N THR A 250 50.24 -30.51 2.34
CA THR A 250 50.88 -31.73 2.86
C THR A 250 52.25 -32.05 2.23
N LYS A 251 52.74 -31.22 1.30
CA LYS A 251 54.00 -31.43 0.56
C LYS A 251 55.15 -30.49 0.98
N THR A 252 55.02 -29.82 2.13
CA THR A 252 56.11 -29.11 2.83
C THR A 252 56.45 -29.85 4.11
#